data_AF-A0A8T5N1Z2-F1
#
_entry.id   AF-A0A8T5N1Z2-F1
#
_cell.length_a   1.000
_cell.length_b   1.000
_cell.length_c   1.000
_cell.angle_alpha   90.00
_cell.angle_beta   90.00
_cell.angle_gamma   90.00
#
_symmetry.space_group_name_H-M   'P 1'
#
loop_
_entity.id
_entity.type
_entity.pdbx_description
1 polymer ?
#
loop_
_entity_poly.entity_id
_entity_poly.type
_entity_poly.pdbx_seq_one_letter_code
_entity_poly.pdbx_strand_id
1 'polypeptide(L)'
;MVELINSGLRDVKRRLETRNLSIKLREEENERYMKELLKKEETFLPKRKDYFDKILEWKEEFIKTQQFKNIYESLNKTFISLIIFRGGWGHRIPYEKGYGCWSNLCLERSRNMIYEAGYKWGGATTLINLCRNEEQFSPLYLKKIFDEINDKSIYKKITSEIKKFPRS
;
A
#
# COMPACT_ATOMS: atom_id res chain seq x y z
N MET A 1 44.21 -11.18 32.08
CA MET A 1 43.38 -12.02 31.17
C MET A 1 41.93 -12.15 31.65
N VAL A 2 41.67 -12.43 32.93
CA VAL A 2 40.30 -12.53 33.51
C VAL A 2 39.52 -11.19 33.47
N GLU A 3 40.17 -10.05 33.69
CA GLU A 3 39.51 -8.73 33.66
C GLU A 3 39.02 -8.31 32.27
N LEU A 4 39.74 -8.68 31.20
CA LEU A 4 39.34 -8.43 29.81
C LEU A 4 38.13 -9.26 29.39
N ILE A 5 38.02 -10.50 29.88
CA ILE A 5 36.85 -11.36 29.66
C ILE A 5 35.63 -10.77 30.39
N ASN A 6 35.82 -10.22 31.59
CA ASN A 6 34.76 -9.59 32.40
C ASN A 6 34.32 -8.21 31.88
N SER A 7 35.15 -7.46 31.16
CA SER A 7 34.70 -6.21 30.50
C SER A 7 33.93 -6.51 29.22
N GLY A 8 34.39 -7.45 28.39
CA GLY A 8 33.69 -7.87 27.17
C GLY A 8 32.29 -8.43 27.42
N LEU A 9 32.10 -9.23 28.48
CA LEU A 9 30.79 -9.74 28.88
C LEU A 9 29.82 -8.63 29.34
N ARG A 10 30.35 -7.60 30.02
CA ARG A 10 29.55 -6.43 30.45
C ARG A 10 29.10 -5.58 29.25
N ASP A 11 29.96 -5.39 28.26
CA ASP A 11 29.61 -4.66 27.04
C ASP A 11 28.59 -5.40 26.17
N VAL A 12 28.70 -6.74 26.06
CA VAL A 12 27.70 -7.56 25.37
C VAL A 12 26.35 -7.48 26.09
N LYS A 13 26.34 -7.61 27.42
CA LYS A 13 25.11 -7.51 28.22
C LYS A 13 24.45 -6.13 28.05
N ARG A 14 25.22 -5.04 28.10
CA ARG A 14 24.73 -3.68 27.89
C ARG A 14 24.15 -3.48 26.48
N ARG A 15 24.80 -4.01 25.44
CA ARG A 15 24.29 -3.96 24.05
C ARG A 15 22.97 -4.73 23.90
N LEU A 16 22.85 -5.90 24.54
CA LEU A 16 21.62 -6.69 24.54
C LEU A 16 20.49 -5.97 25.27
N GLU A 17 20.76 -5.37 26.43
CA GLU A 17 19.78 -4.59 27.19
C GLU A 17 19.28 -3.38 26.39
N THR A 18 20.19 -2.60 25.77
CA THR A 18 19.81 -1.48 24.89
C THR A 18 18.99 -1.94 23.69
N ARG A 19 19.36 -3.07 23.07
CA ARG A 19 18.61 -3.66 21.96
C ARG A 19 17.22 -4.12 22.39
N ASN A 20 17.09 -4.75 23.54
CA ASN A 20 15.80 -5.20 24.06
C ASN A 20 14.91 -4.01 24.42
N LEU A 21 15.47 -2.94 24.99
CA LEU A 21 14.74 -1.72 25.26
C LEU A 21 14.26 -1.05 23.97
N SER A 22 15.09 -0.96 22.93
CA SER A 22 14.69 -0.37 21.65
C SER A 22 13.64 -1.20 20.91
N ILE A 23 13.69 -2.53 21.02
CA ILE A 23 12.64 -3.42 20.50
C ILE A 23 11.31 -3.14 21.23
N LYS A 24 11.32 -3.10 22.57
CA LYS A 24 10.11 -2.82 23.36
C LYS A 24 9.49 -1.46 23.02
N LEU A 25 10.29 -0.39 22.97
CA LEU A 25 9.80 0.94 22.60
C LEU A 25 9.17 0.95 21.21
N ARG A 26 9.79 0.24 20.25
CA ARG A 26 9.24 0.11 18.89
C ARG A 26 7.94 -0.69 18.86
N GLU A 27 7.82 -1.74 19.66
CA GLU A 27 6.59 -2.52 19.79
C GLU A 27 5.46 -1.67 20.38
N GLU A 28 5.71 -0.90 21.45
CA GLU A 28 4.74 0.01 22.06
C GLU A 28 4.28 1.12 21.09
N GLU A 29 5.20 1.70 20.33
CA GLU A 29 4.89 2.68 19.28
C GLU A 29 4.02 2.07 18.18
N ASN A 30 4.38 0.87 17.72
CA ASN A 30 3.59 0.15 16.72
C ASN A 30 2.19 -0.17 17.24
N GLU A 31 2.05 -0.66 18.47
CA GLU A 31 0.73 -0.95 19.06
C GLU A 31 -0.13 0.32 19.15
N ARG A 32 0.45 1.44 19.55
CA ARG A 32 -0.25 2.73 19.61
C ARG A 32 -0.71 3.17 18.22
N TYR A 33 0.19 3.11 17.24
CA TYR A 33 -0.12 3.44 15.85
C TYR A 33 -1.25 2.54 15.30
N MET A 34 -1.19 1.25 15.58
CA MET A 34 -2.22 0.28 15.17
C MET A 34 -3.58 0.57 15.80
N LYS A 35 -3.64 0.92 17.09
CA LYS A 35 -4.89 1.32 17.76
C LYS A 35 -5.49 2.57 17.12
N GLU A 36 -4.67 3.59 16.84
CA GLU A 36 -5.13 4.80 16.16
C GLU A 36 -5.62 4.52 14.74
N LEU A 37 -4.93 3.64 14.03
CA LEU A 37 -5.31 3.21 12.68
C LEU A 37 -6.68 2.54 12.68
N LEU A 38 -6.89 1.56 13.58
CA LEU A 38 -8.17 0.86 13.73
C LEU A 38 -9.32 1.82 14.02
N LYS A 39 -9.12 2.78 14.94
CA LYS A 39 -10.12 3.81 15.24
C LYS A 39 -10.47 4.66 14.01
N LYS A 40 -9.49 4.98 13.17
CA LYS A 40 -9.73 5.68 11.89
C LYS A 40 -10.49 4.79 10.90
N GLU A 41 -10.15 3.51 10.80
CA GLU A 41 -10.87 2.57 9.93
C GLU A 41 -12.35 2.43 10.34
N GLU A 42 -12.63 2.30 11.64
CA GLU A 42 -14.00 2.25 12.19
C GLU A 42 -14.82 3.48 11.78
N THR A 43 -14.21 4.66 11.83
CA THR A 43 -14.85 5.93 11.43
C THR A 43 -15.29 5.94 9.97
N PHE A 44 -14.55 5.25 9.09
CA PHE A 44 -14.82 5.23 7.66
C PHE A 44 -15.54 3.97 7.18
N LEU A 45 -15.69 2.96 8.04
CA LEU A 45 -16.33 1.70 7.72
C LEU A 45 -17.75 1.87 7.11
N PRO A 46 -18.63 2.76 7.60
CA PRO A 46 -19.95 2.97 6.99
C PRO A 46 -19.90 3.55 5.57
N LYS A 47 -18.80 4.23 5.21
CA LYS A 47 -18.61 4.85 3.88
C LYS A 47 -17.80 3.97 2.93
N ARG A 48 -17.34 2.78 3.39
CA ARG A 48 -16.49 1.88 2.61
C ARG A 48 -17.07 1.59 1.23
N LYS A 49 -18.35 1.22 1.20
CA LYS A 49 -19.08 0.92 -0.03
C LYS A 49 -19.14 2.12 -0.99
N ASP A 50 -19.50 3.29 -0.47
CA ASP A 50 -19.60 4.52 -1.28
C ASP A 50 -18.26 4.90 -1.91
N TYR A 51 -17.16 4.83 -1.14
CA TYR A 51 -15.82 5.06 -1.69
C TYR A 51 -15.46 4.05 -2.77
N PHE A 52 -15.75 2.77 -2.52
CA PHE A 52 -15.50 1.70 -3.45
C PHE A 52 -16.27 1.88 -4.77
N ASP A 53 -17.57 2.15 -4.71
CA ASP A 53 -18.43 2.35 -5.88
C ASP A 53 -17.93 3.54 -6.72
N LYS A 54 -17.60 4.67 -6.08
CA LYS A 54 -17.09 5.86 -6.78
C LYS A 54 -15.73 5.64 -7.44
N ILE A 55 -14.87 4.83 -6.83
CA ILE A 55 -13.58 4.44 -7.45
C ILE A 55 -13.83 3.59 -8.70
N LEU A 56 -14.79 2.67 -8.67
CA LEU A 56 -15.15 1.86 -9.82
C LEU A 56 -15.80 2.68 -10.94
N GLU A 57 -16.69 3.61 -10.59
CA GLU A 57 -17.30 4.55 -11.53
C GLU A 57 -16.21 5.40 -12.22
N TRP A 58 -15.33 6.02 -11.42
CA TRP A 58 -14.20 6.77 -11.94
C TRP A 58 -13.31 5.93 -12.86
N LYS A 59 -13.06 4.66 -12.52
CA LYS A 59 -12.30 3.74 -13.38
C LYS A 59 -12.96 3.58 -14.75
N GLU A 60 -14.27 3.34 -14.78
CA GLU A 60 -15.04 3.18 -16.03
C GLU A 60 -15.05 4.45 -16.88
N GLU A 61 -15.03 5.63 -16.26
CA GLU A 61 -14.84 6.90 -16.96
C GLU A 61 -13.42 7.05 -17.49
N PHE A 62 -12.42 6.80 -16.64
CA PHE A 62 -11.01 6.96 -16.97
C PHE A 62 -10.58 6.10 -18.15
N ILE A 63 -11.02 4.84 -18.22
CA ILE A 63 -10.67 3.94 -19.34
C ILE A 63 -11.22 4.39 -20.70
N LYS A 64 -12.26 5.24 -20.71
CA LYS A 64 -12.85 5.78 -21.94
C LYS A 64 -12.09 7.00 -22.46
N THR A 65 -11.25 7.61 -21.62
CA THR A 65 -10.49 8.81 -21.98
C THR A 65 -9.46 8.55 -23.07
N GLN A 66 -9.14 9.57 -23.88
CA GLN A 66 -8.09 9.46 -24.88
C GLN A 66 -6.71 9.27 -24.24
N GLN A 67 -6.48 9.83 -23.04
CA GLN A 67 -5.23 9.59 -22.32
C GLN A 67 -5.03 8.11 -22.03
N PHE A 68 -6.04 7.42 -21.51
CA PHE A 68 -5.93 5.98 -21.23
C PHE A 68 -5.73 5.17 -22.51
N LYS A 69 -6.46 5.47 -23.58
CA LYS A 69 -6.29 4.81 -24.89
C LYS A 69 -4.85 4.97 -25.41
N ASN A 70 -4.31 6.17 -25.32
CA ASN A 70 -2.92 6.44 -25.74
C ASN A 70 -1.92 5.64 -24.91
N ILE A 71 -2.09 5.54 -23.58
CA ILE A 71 -1.25 4.73 -22.69
C ILE A 71 -1.33 3.24 -23.10
N TYR A 72 -2.54 2.76 -23.31
CA TYR A 72 -2.81 1.37 -23.69
C TYR A 72 -2.15 1.01 -25.03
N GLU A 73 -2.24 1.91 -26.02
CA GLU A 73 -1.66 1.74 -27.35
C GLU A 73 -0.13 1.88 -27.32
N SER A 74 0.40 2.89 -26.62
CA SER A 74 1.84 3.19 -26.59
C SER A 74 2.66 2.13 -25.85
N LEU A 75 2.06 1.43 -24.89
CA LEU A 75 2.75 0.45 -24.05
C LEU A 75 2.60 -1.01 -24.57
N ASN A 76 2.21 -1.17 -25.83
CA ASN A 76 2.11 -2.39 -26.65
C ASN A 76 2.79 -3.65 -26.06
N LYS A 77 2.06 -4.78 -25.90
CA LYS A 77 2.41 -6.13 -25.37
C LYS A 77 3.27 -6.25 -24.08
N THR A 78 4.04 -5.25 -23.67
CA THR A 78 4.92 -5.26 -22.49
C THR A 78 4.24 -4.65 -21.26
N PHE A 79 3.14 -3.92 -21.46
CA PHE A 79 2.36 -3.36 -20.37
C PHE A 79 1.54 -4.42 -19.64
N ILE A 80 1.93 -4.69 -18.40
CA ILE A 80 1.17 -5.55 -17.50
C ILE A 80 0.13 -4.71 -16.74
N SER A 81 0.52 -3.58 -16.14
CA SER A 81 -0.38 -2.75 -15.35
C SER A 81 0.06 -1.28 -15.19
N LEU A 82 -0.94 -0.38 -15.09
CA LEU A 82 -0.75 1.04 -14.76
C LEU A 82 -0.86 1.22 -13.26
N ILE A 83 0.20 1.68 -12.60
CA ILE A 83 0.10 2.05 -11.19
C ILE A 83 -0.63 3.39 -11.08
N ILE A 84 -1.85 3.34 -10.55
CA ILE A 84 -2.74 4.50 -10.40
C ILE A 84 -2.51 5.17 -9.04
N PHE A 85 -2.22 4.36 -8.03
CA PHE A 85 -1.99 4.81 -6.68
C PHE A 85 -0.83 4.01 -6.06
N ARG A 86 0.08 4.72 -5.39
CA ARG A 86 1.10 4.14 -4.52
C ARG A 86 0.85 4.64 -3.12
N GLY A 87 0.82 3.73 -2.16
CA GLY A 87 0.75 4.07 -0.75
C GLY A 87 1.23 2.92 0.10
N GLY A 88 0.98 3.02 1.40
CA GLY A 88 1.03 1.86 2.27
C GLY A 88 -0.34 1.68 2.93
N TRP A 89 -0.52 0.48 3.49
CA TRP A 89 -1.63 0.17 4.39
C TRP A 89 -3.00 0.22 3.71
N GLY A 90 -3.25 -0.73 2.79
CA GLY A 90 -4.58 -0.95 2.19
C GLY A 90 -5.31 -2.22 2.64
N HIS A 91 -4.62 -3.15 3.31
CA HIS A 91 -5.21 -4.34 3.91
C HIS A 91 -4.26 -5.01 4.91
N ARG A 92 -4.83 -5.80 5.82
CA ARG A 92 -4.10 -6.81 6.60
C ARG A 92 -3.83 -8.01 5.70
N ILE A 93 -2.57 -8.43 5.61
CA ILE A 93 -2.21 -9.61 4.81
C ILE A 93 -2.62 -10.86 5.60
N PRO A 94 -3.46 -11.77 5.06
CA PRO A 94 -4.05 -12.86 5.85
C PRO A 94 -3.04 -13.78 6.55
N TYR A 95 -1.86 -13.97 5.94
CA TYR A 95 -0.79 -14.83 6.46
C TYR A 95 0.27 -14.06 7.27
N GLU A 96 0.12 -12.75 7.46
CA GLU A 96 1.03 -11.95 8.29
C GLU A 96 0.30 -11.25 9.45
N LYS A 97 0.97 -11.12 10.59
CA LYS A 97 0.43 -10.42 11.78
C LYS A 97 0.53 -8.90 11.61
N GLY A 98 0.04 -8.34 10.51
CA GLY A 98 0.07 -6.90 10.27
C GLY A 98 -0.48 -6.45 8.93
N TYR A 99 -0.30 -5.15 8.66
CA TYR A 99 -0.60 -4.53 7.37
C TYR A 99 0.66 -4.50 6.50
N GLY A 100 0.48 -4.71 5.19
CA GLY A 100 1.58 -4.62 4.23
C GLY A 100 2.27 -3.25 4.30
N CYS A 101 3.61 -3.24 4.18
CA CYS A 101 4.38 -2.00 4.28
C CYS A 101 4.36 -1.18 2.98
N TRP A 102 3.90 -1.76 1.87
CA TRP A 102 3.63 -1.07 0.62
C TRP A 102 2.36 -1.63 -0.03
N SER A 103 1.69 -0.79 -0.81
CA SER A 103 0.52 -1.15 -1.57
C SER A 103 0.42 -0.32 -2.85
N ASN A 104 0.08 -0.97 -3.96
CA ASN A 104 -0.23 -0.33 -5.23
C ASN A 104 -1.67 -0.63 -5.60
N LEU A 105 -2.35 0.37 -6.16
CA LEU A 105 -3.54 0.13 -6.96
C LEU A 105 -3.13 0.22 -8.42
N CYS A 106 -3.37 -0.86 -9.14
CA CYS A 106 -2.95 -1.09 -10.51
C CYS A 106 -4.20 -1.20 -11.40
N LEU A 107 -4.19 -0.57 -12.57
CA LEU A 107 -5.17 -0.79 -13.63
C LEU A 107 -4.51 -1.65 -14.71
N GLU A 108 -4.92 -2.90 -14.79
CA GLU A 108 -4.41 -3.83 -15.78
C GLU A 108 -4.92 -3.53 -17.19
N ARG A 109 -4.22 -4.09 -18.18
CA ARG A 109 -4.68 -4.12 -19.57
C ARG A 109 -6.07 -4.75 -19.72
N SER A 110 -6.37 -5.73 -18.87
CA SER A 110 -7.68 -6.40 -18.77
C SER A 110 -8.81 -5.48 -18.29
N ARG A 111 -8.49 -4.22 -17.92
CA ARG A 111 -9.38 -3.23 -17.29
C ARG A 111 -9.81 -3.60 -15.86
N ASN A 112 -9.18 -4.63 -15.30
CA ASN A 112 -9.30 -4.94 -13.88
C ASN A 112 -8.48 -3.97 -13.05
N MET A 113 -9.03 -3.57 -11.91
CA MET A 113 -8.26 -2.91 -10.87
C MET A 113 -7.73 -3.97 -9.92
N ILE A 114 -6.41 -4.11 -9.89
CA ILE A 114 -5.71 -5.02 -8.99
C ILE A 114 -5.04 -4.21 -7.91
N TYR A 115 -5.31 -4.58 -6.67
CA TYR A 115 -4.58 -4.11 -5.52
C TYR A 115 -3.47 -5.09 -5.22
N GLU A 116 -2.25 -4.57 -5.16
CA GLU A 116 -1.04 -5.32 -4.84
C GLU A 116 -0.52 -4.81 -3.52
N ALA A 117 -0.23 -5.68 -2.57
CA ALA A 117 0.42 -5.26 -1.34
C ALA A 117 1.34 -6.33 -0.80
N GLY A 118 2.40 -5.89 -0.13
CA GLY A 118 3.42 -6.78 0.38
C GLY A 118 4.31 -6.14 1.45
N TYR A 119 5.29 -6.93 1.87
CA TYR A 119 6.32 -6.51 2.82
C TYR A 119 7.68 -6.38 2.13
N LYS A 120 8.50 -5.44 2.59
CA LYS A 120 9.83 -5.13 2.03
C LYS A 120 10.74 -6.35 1.90
N TRP A 121 10.55 -7.35 2.75
CA TRP A 121 11.44 -8.51 2.89
C TRP A 121 10.74 -9.86 2.72
N GLY A 122 9.41 -9.86 2.55
CA GLY A 122 8.60 -11.08 2.61
C GLY A 122 8.46 -11.82 1.29
N GLY A 123 8.74 -11.17 0.14
CA GLY A 123 8.47 -11.71 -1.21
C GLY A 123 6.98 -11.97 -1.50
N ALA A 124 6.15 -12.04 -0.46
CA ALA A 124 4.73 -12.27 -0.53
C ALA A 124 4.00 -11.00 -0.94
N THR A 125 3.34 -11.10 -2.08
CA THR A 125 2.44 -10.09 -2.61
C THR A 125 1.04 -10.67 -2.58
N THR A 126 0.10 -9.98 -1.94
CA THR A 126 -1.31 -10.28 -2.08
C THR A 126 -1.86 -9.48 -3.25
N LEU A 127 -2.51 -10.18 -4.19
CA LEU A 127 -3.20 -9.59 -5.33
C LEU A 127 -4.71 -9.70 -5.09
N ILE A 128 -5.39 -8.56 -5.03
CA ILE A 128 -6.84 -8.51 -4.81
C ILE A 128 -7.47 -7.77 -5.98
N ASN A 129 -8.43 -8.41 -6.65
CA ASN A 129 -9.21 -7.72 -7.67
C ASN A 129 -10.27 -6.86 -6.98
N LEU A 130 -10.12 -5.54 -7.09
CA LEU A 130 -11.04 -4.56 -6.51
C LEU A 130 -12.46 -4.82 -7.00
N CYS A 131 -12.68 -5.28 -8.23
CA CYS A 131 -14.02 -5.47 -8.78
C CYS A 131 -14.82 -6.63 -8.15
N ARG A 132 -14.26 -7.37 -7.18
CA ARG A 132 -14.89 -8.60 -6.63
C ARG A 132 -15.49 -8.46 -5.23
N ASN A 133 -14.86 -7.70 -4.34
CA ASN A 133 -15.34 -7.59 -2.95
C ASN A 133 -14.75 -6.37 -2.23
N GLU A 134 -15.60 -5.39 -1.89
CA GLU A 134 -15.24 -4.19 -1.12
C GLU A 134 -14.73 -4.50 0.31
N GLU A 135 -15.16 -5.62 0.91
CA GLU A 135 -14.84 -5.95 2.30
C GLU A 135 -13.38 -6.29 2.53
N GLN A 136 -12.67 -6.65 1.45
CA GLN A 136 -11.25 -6.99 1.49
C GLN A 136 -10.35 -5.75 1.60
N PHE A 137 -10.94 -4.55 1.54
CA PHE A 137 -10.22 -3.29 1.50
C PHE A 137 -10.41 -2.48 2.77
N SER A 138 -9.31 -1.86 3.23
CA SER A 138 -9.34 -0.85 4.27
C SER A 138 -10.22 0.34 3.84
N PRO A 139 -11.22 0.74 4.64
CA PRO A 139 -12.02 1.94 4.38
C PRO A 139 -11.15 3.20 4.29
N LEU A 140 -10.08 3.28 5.11
CA LEU A 140 -9.16 4.41 5.11
C LEU A 140 -8.38 4.50 3.79
N TYR A 141 -8.01 3.36 3.22
CA TYR A 141 -7.33 3.29 1.94
C TYR A 141 -8.23 3.71 0.79
N LEU A 142 -9.46 3.16 0.74
CA LEU A 142 -10.46 3.56 -0.26
C LEU A 142 -10.75 5.06 -0.15
N LYS A 143 -10.87 5.59 1.07
CA LYS A 143 -11.03 7.03 1.27
C LYS A 143 -9.89 7.83 0.66
N LYS A 144 -8.62 7.43 0.87
CA LYS A 144 -7.48 8.16 0.29
C LYS A 144 -7.51 8.19 -1.23
N ILE A 145 -7.82 7.06 -1.86
CA ILE A 145 -7.96 7.01 -3.32
C ILE A 145 -9.11 7.91 -3.77
N PHE A 146 -10.25 7.82 -3.09
CA PHE A 146 -11.41 8.66 -3.36
C PHE A 146 -11.09 10.16 -3.24
N ASP A 147 -10.41 10.58 -2.16
CA ASP A 147 -9.98 11.97 -1.96
C ASP A 147 -9.08 12.44 -3.12
N GLU A 148 -8.14 11.59 -3.56
CA GLU A 148 -7.22 11.91 -4.67
C GLU A 148 -7.87 11.94 -6.05
N ILE A 149 -8.93 11.16 -6.24
CA ILE A 149 -9.79 11.26 -7.42
C ILE A 149 -10.53 12.60 -7.39
N ASN A 150 -11.14 12.92 -6.25
CA ASN A 150 -11.96 14.12 -6.08
C ASN A 150 -11.16 15.41 -6.22
N ASP A 151 -9.93 15.45 -5.69
CA ASP A 151 -9.02 16.60 -5.82
C ASP A 151 -8.18 16.62 -7.11
N LYS A 152 -8.38 15.60 -7.98
CA LYS A 152 -7.67 15.41 -9.26
C LYS A 152 -6.16 15.18 -9.14
N SER A 153 -5.62 15.00 -7.93
CA SER A 153 -4.19 14.70 -7.73
C SER A 153 -3.80 13.33 -8.28
N ILE A 154 -4.75 12.39 -8.40
CA ILE A 154 -4.52 11.07 -9.01
C ILE A 154 -3.96 11.16 -10.43
N TYR A 155 -4.40 12.13 -11.23
CA TYR A 155 -3.93 12.31 -12.60
C TYR A 155 -2.46 12.73 -12.67
N LYS A 156 -1.96 13.46 -11.67
CA LYS A 156 -0.53 13.82 -11.58
C LYS A 156 0.32 12.57 -11.33
N LYS A 157 -0.15 11.65 -10.48
CA LYS A 157 0.52 10.38 -10.20
C LYS A 157 0.58 9.50 -11.43
N ILE A 158 -0.57 9.31 -12.10
CA ILE A 158 -0.66 8.58 -13.37
C ILE A 158 0.32 9.17 -14.39
N THR A 159 0.30 10.49 -14.58
CA THR A 159 1.21 11.17 -15.52
C THR A 159 2.70 10.94 -15.18
N SER A 160 3.04 10.96 -13.90
CA SER A 160 4.41 10.68 -13.45
C SER A 160 4.84 9.25 -13.73
N GLU A 161 3.96 8.27 -13.55
CA GLU A 161 4.24 6.87 -13.88
C GLU A 161 4.41 6.68 -15.39
N ILE A 162 3.57 7.30 -16.23
CA ILE A 162 3.69 7.23 -17.69
C ILE A 162 5.05 7.76 -18.17
N LYS A 163 5.53 8.87 -17.59
CA LYS A 163 6.82 9.47 -17.95
C LYS A 163 8.03 8.56 -17.67
N LYS A 164 7.88 7.53 -16.84
CA LYS A 164 8.95 6.55 -16.57
C LYS A 164 9.13 5.54 -17.70
N PHE A 165 8.15 5.41 -18.59
CA PHE A 165 8.27 4.55 -19.77
C PHE A 165 9.05 5.31 -20.86
N PRO A 166 10.15 4.74 -21.38
CA PRO A 166 10.87 5.34 -22.48
C PRO A 166 9.93 5.46 -23.68
N ARG A 167 9.91 6.62 -24.32
CA ARG A 167 9.26 6.78 -25.62
C ARG A 167 10.11 6.01 -26.63
N SER A 168 9.60 4.86 -27.08
CA SER A 168 10.18 4.09 -28.19
C SER A 168 10.12 4.88 -29.49
#